data_AF-A0A1Y5JT75-F1
#
_entry.id   AF-A0A1Y5JT75-F1
#
_cell.length_a   1.000
_cell.length_b   1.000
_cell.length_c   1.000
_cell.angle_alpha   90.00
_cell.angle_beta   90.00
_cell.angle_gamma   90.00
#
_symmetry.space_group_name_H-M   'P 1'
#
loop_
_entity.id
_entity.type
_entity.pdbx_description
1 polymer ?
#
loop_
_entity_poly.entity_id
_entity_poly.type
_entity_poly.pdbx_seq_one_letter_code
_entity_poly.pdbx_strand_id
1 'polypeptide(L)'
;MKIKWDDLDEAEKRDLIEQEVLGYKVDSLDDSCIYKILDSFNTYQVTKLFPLKYKTIIEANKYVATADTLIDSVCMAALKRIGIID
;
A
#
# COMPACT_ATOMS: atom_id res chain seq x y z
N MET A 1 9.86 -14.39 7.10
CA MET A 1 8.88 -14.98 6.18
C MET A 1 8.16 -13.82 5.54
N LYS A 2 8.12 -13.73 4.20
CA LYS A 2 7.46 -12.60 3.52
C LYS A 2 5.99 -12.95 3.30
N ILE A 3 5.11 -11.99 3.57
CA ILE A 3 3.67 -12.17 3.41
C ILE A 3 3.32 -11.97 1.93
N LYS A 4 2.37 -12.76 1.43
CA LYS A 4 1.79 -12.55 0.10
C LYS A 4 0.51 -11.75 0.25
N TRP A 5 0.48 -10.55 -0.31
CA TRP A 5 -0.67 -9.64 -0.21
C TRP A 5 -1.97 -10.26 -0.71
N ASP A 6 -1.90 -11.00 -1.82
CA ASP A 6 -3.07 -11.59 -2.47
C ASP A 6 -3.65 -12.81 -1.72
N ASP A 7 -2.92 -13.35 -0.74
CA ASP A 7 -3.38 -14.46 0.10
C ASP A 7 -4.17 -13.96 1.33
N LEU A 8 -4.18 -12.64 1.59
CA LEU A 8 -4.85 -12.02 2.74
C LEU A 8 -6.29 -11.65 2.40
N ASP A 9 -7.18 -11.83 3.38
CA ASP A 9 -8.51 -11.22 3.31
C ASP A 9 -8.49 -9.71 3.64
N GLU A 10 -9.61 -9.03 3.41
CA GLU A 10 -9.70 -7.58 3.61
C GLU A 10 -9.52 -7.16 5.08
N ALA A 11 -9.87 -8.02 6.05
CA ALA A 11 -9.65 -7.73 7.46
C ALA A 11 -8.15 -7.88 7.81
N GLU A 12 -7.50 -8.95 7.32
CA GLU A 12 -6.07 -9.18 7.50
C GLU A 12 -5.22 -8.09 6.84
N LYS A 13 -5.59 -7.64 5.63
CA LYS A 13 -4.95 -6.51 4.95
C LYS A 13 -5.03 -5.23 5.77
N ARG A 14 -6.22 -4.91 6.29
CA ARG A 14 -6.43 -3.73 7.14
C ARG A 14 -5.59 -3.83 8.40
N ASP A 15 -5.68 -4.94 9.13
CA ASP A 15 -4.97 -5.14 10.38
C ASP A 15 -3.44 -5.04 10.18
N LEU A 16 -2.92 -5.55 9.06
CA LEU A 16 -1.50 -5.43 8.70
C LEU A 16 -1.09 -3.96 8.45
N ILE A 17 -1.91 -3.19 7.74
CA ILE A 17 -1.63 -1.77 7.48
C ILE A 17 -1.72 -0.94 8.75
N GLU A 18 -2.70 -1.21 9.60
CA GLU A 18 -2.85 -0.56 10.91
C GLU A 18 -1.62 -0.76 11.79
N GLN A 19 -1.10 -1.99 11.86
CA GLN A 19 0.02 -2.35 12.73
C GLN A 19 1.35 -1.84 12.20
N GLU A 20 1.59 -1.99 10.90
CA GLU A 20 2.94 -1.87 10.34
C GLU A 20 3.18 -0.53 9.66
N VAL A 21 2.12 0.12 9.13
CA VAL A 21 2.24 1.37 8.38
C VAL A 21 1.71 2.56 9.18
N LEU A 22 0.51 2.46 9.76
CA LEU A 22 -0.18 3.59 10.38
C LEU A 22 0.10 3.76 11.87
N GLY A 23 0.20 2.65 12.62
CA GLY A 23 0.31 2.66 14.08
C GLY A 23 -1.01 3.01 14.80
N TYR A 24 -2.15 3.02 14.11
CA TYR A 24 -3.48 3.25 14.68
C TYR A 24 -4.57 2.54 13.86
N LYS A 25 -5.74 2.34 14.49
CA LYS A 25 -6.87 1.65 13.88
C LYS A 25 -7.66 2.54 12.92
N VAL A 26 -8.15 1.95 11.83
CA VAL A 26 -9.02 2.60 10.84
C VAL A 26 -10.28 1.77 10.63
N ASP A 27 -11.39 2.43 10.32
CA ASP A 27 -12.64 1.69 10.06
C ASP A 27 -12.57 0.92 8.73
N SER A 28 -11.85 1.47 7.73
CA SER A 28 -11.65 0.85 6.42
C SER A 28 -10.41 1.39 5.71
N LEU A 29 -9.91 0.63 4.72
CA LEU A 29 -8.90 1.09 3.77
C LEU A 29 -9.60 1.82 2.62
N ASP A 30 -10.02 3.06 2.88
CA ASP A 30 -10.63 3.94 1.89
C ASP A 30 -9.63 4.95 1.30
N ASP A 31 -10.08 5.74 0.33
CA ASP A 31 -9.24 6.77 -0.30
C ASP A 31 -8.63 7.75 0.73
N SER A 32 -9.36 8.09 1.79
CA SER A 32 -8.87 8.98 2.86
C SER A 32 -7.69 8.36 3.61
N CYS A 33 -7.79 7.08 3.94
CA CYS A 33 -6.71 6.29 4.53
C CYS A 33 -5.48 6.25 3.61
N ILE A 34 -5.70 6.03 2.31
CA ILE A 34 -4.63 6.01 1.31
C ILE A 34 -3.84 7.31 1.26
N TYR A 35 -4.51 8.48 1.31
CA TYR A 35 -3.79 9.76 1.35
C TYR A 35 -2.92 9.90 2.61
N LYS A 36 -3.41 9.45 3.78
CA LYS A 36 -2.62 9.47 5.01
C LYS A 36 -1.38 8.57 4.92
N ILE A 37 -1.51 7.41 4.28
CA ILE A 37 -0.37 6.52 4.04
C ILE A 37 0.65 7.24 3.14
N LEU A 38 0.20 7.83 2.03
CA LEU A 38 1.08 8.53 1.09
C LEU A 38 1.79 9.73 1.73
N ASP A 39 1.09 10.52 2.54
CA ASP A 39 1.63 11.68 3.24
C ASP A 39 2.72 11.31 4.27
N SER A 40 2.80 10.03 4.68
CA SER A 40 3.89 9.55 5.52
C SER A 40 5.24 9.42 4.79
N PHE A 41 5.26 9.54 3.47
CA PHE A 41 6.46 9.40 2.65
C PHE A 41 6.94 10.72 2.06
N ASN A 42 8.27 10.94 2.07
CA ASN A 42 8.88 12.15 1.52
C ASN A 42 8.64 12.34 0.02
N THR A 43 8.57 11.24 -0.74
CA THR A 43 8.30 11.25 -2.19
C THR A 43 7.45 10.06 -2.55
N TYR A 44 6.42 10.31 -3.35
CA TYR A 44 5.61 9.26 -3.94
C TYR A 44 5.10 9.67 -5.33
N GLN A 45 4.81 8.67 -6.15
CA GLN A 45 4.10 8.83 -7.42
C GLN A 45 3.09 7.70 -7.54
N VAL A 46 1.84 8.07 -7.83
CA VAL A 46 0.79 7.12 -8.17
C VAL A 46 0.42 7.34 -9.63
N THR A 47 0.38 6.27 -10.42
CA THR A 47 0.06 6.33 -11.85
C THR A 47 -1.00 5.30 -12.17
N LYS A 48 -2.09 5.75 -12.80
CA LYS A 48 -3.09 4.86 -13.38
C LYS A 48 -2.58 4.35 -14.73
N LEU A 49 -2.47 3.05 -14.86
CA LEU A 49 -2.03 2.33 -16.06
C LEU A 49 -3.24 1.75 -16.80
N PHE A 50 -3.16 1.74 -18.13
CA PHE A 50 -4.14 1.05 -18.98
C PHE A 50 -3.91 -0.47 -18.93
N PRO A 51 -4.94 -1.33 -18.91
CA PRO A 51 -6.37 -1.00 -18.98
C PRO A 51 -6.98 -0.54 -17.64
N LEU A 52 -6.61 -1.12 -16.49
CA LEU A 52 -7.16 -0.78 -15.17
C LEU A 52 -6.19 -1.20 -14.05
N LYS A 53 -4.94 -0.74 -14.12
CA LYS A 53 -3.96 -1.00 -13.05
C LYS A 53 -3.52 0.30 -12.41
N TYR A 54 -3.04 0.21 -11.18
CA TYR A 54 -2.42 1.30 -10.47
C TYR A 54 -0.99 0.90 -10.18
N LYS A 55 -0.08 1.86 -10.36
CA LYS A 55 1.33 1.72 -10.00
C LYS A 55 1.67 2.79 -8.97
N THR A 56 2.13 2.36 -7.81
CA THR A 56 2.62 3.24 -6.75
C THR A 56 4.12 3.10 -6.63
N ILE A 57 4.80 4.23 -6.57
CA ILE A 57 6.24 4.35 -6.39
C ILE A 57 6.48 5.22 -5.16
N ILE A 58 7.31 4.77 -4.23
CA ILE A 58 7.68 5.49 -3.01
C ILE A 58 9.21 5.62 -2.92
N GLU A 59 9.69 6.72 -2.34
CA GLU A 59 11.11 7.01 -2.09
C GLU A 59 11.98 6.91 -3.35
N ALA A 60 11.67 7.73 -4.37
CA ALA A 60 12.45 7.86 -5.59
C ALA A 60 12.75 6.52 -6.32
N ASN A 61 11.70 5.74 -6.62
CA ASN A 61 11.77 4.44 -7.32
C ASN A 61 12.33 3.26 -6.52
N LYS A 62 12.52 3.37 -5.21
CA LYS A 62 12.97 2.23 -4.39
C LYS A 62 11.88 1.20 -4.15
N TYR A 63 10.66 1.63 -3.87
CA TYR A 63 9.56 0.74 -3.54
C TYR A 63 8.44 0.92 -4.54
N VAL A 64 8.21 -0.13 -5.33
CA VAL A 64 7.26 -0.12 -6.45
C VAL A 64 6.29 -1.27 -6.27
N ALA A 65 5.00 -0.96 -6.34
CA ALA A 65 3.94 -1.96 -6.43
C ALA A 65 3.03 -1.64 -7.60
N THR A 66 2.37 -2.68 -8.09
CA THR A 66 1.35 -2.58 -9.13
C THR A 66 0.21 -3.51 -8.77
N ALA A 67 -1.01 -2.99 -8.76
CA ALA A 67 -2.21 -3.74 -8.42
C ALA A 67 -3.40 -3.28 -9.26
N ASP A 68 -4.52 -3.99 -9.18
CA ASP A 68 -5.73 -3.65 -9.93
C ASP A 68 -6.50 -2.48 -9.27
N THR A 69 -6.30 -2.27 -7.97
CA THR A 69 -6.90 -1.14 -7.23
C THR A 69 -5.83 -0.15 -6.76
N LEU A 70 -6.26 1.11 -6.57
CA LEU A 70 -5.42 2.15 -5.98
C LEU A 70 -4.96 1.76 -4.57
N ILE A 71 -5.90 1.26 -3.76
CA ILE A 71 -5.70 0.86 -2.37
C ILE A 71 -4.60 -0.20 -2.29
N ASP A 72 -4.76 -1.31 -3.01
CA ASP A 72 -3.78 -2.40 -3.00
C ASP A 72 -2.40 -1.89 -3.46
N SER A 73 -2.35 -1.09 -4.54
CA SER A 73 -1.09 -0.59 -5.07
C SER A 73 -0.34 0.27 -4.04
N VAL A 74 -1.04 1.13 -3.29
CA VAL A 74 -0.41 1.97 -2.26
C VAL A 74 -0.01 1.14 -1.04
N CYS A 75 -0.91 0.32 -0.51
CA CYS A 75 -0.66 -0.54 0.64
C CYS A 75 0.53 -1.48 0.40
N MET A 76 0.59 -2.12 -0.77
CA MET A 76 1.71 -2.99 -1.14
C MET A 76 3.04 -2.21 -1.20
N ALA A 77 3.05 -1.02 -1.80
CA ALA A 77 4.27 -0.21 -1.87
C ALA A 77 4.74 0.23 -0.47
N ALA A 78 3.81 0.56 0.43
CA ALA A 78 4.10 0.88 1.82
C ALA A 78 4.69 -0.32 2.58
N LEU A 79 4.11 -1.52 2.42
CA LEU A 79 4.61 -2.73 3.07
C LEU A 79 5.96 -3.20 2.53
N LYS A 80 6.22 -3.00 1.23
CA LYS A 80 7.54 -3.24 0.62
C LYS A 80 8.63 -2.37 1.25
N ARG A 81 8.31 -1.11 1.58
CA ARG A 81 9.24 -0.19 2.25
C ARG A 81 9.67 -0.71 3.62
N ILE A 82 8.75 -1.32 4.35
CA ILE A 82 8.99 -1.89 5.68
C ILE A 82 9.64 -3.29 5.58
N GLY A 83 9.61 -3.91 4.40
CA GLY A 83 10.23 -5.21 4.14
C GLY A 83 9.36 -6.41 4.51
N ILE A 84 8.05 -6.20 4.66
CA ILE A 84 7.08 -7.24 5.04
C ILE A 84 6.69 -8.12 3.85
N ILE A 85 6.58 -7.49 2.68
CA ILE A 85 6.28 -8.16 1.41
C ILE A 85 7.39 -7.88 0.39
N ASP A 86 7.52 -8.76 -0.59
CA ASP A 86 8.47 -8.64 -1.72
C ASP A 86 8.03 -7.59 -2.75
#